data_AF-A0A3D1T417-F1
#
_entry.id   AF-A0A3D1T417-F1
#
_cell.length_a   1.000
_cell.length_b   1.000
_cell.length_c   1.000
_cell.angle_alpha   90.00
_cell.angle_beta   90.00
_cell.angle_gamma   90.00
#
_symmetry.space_group_name_H-M   'P 1'
#
loop_
_entity.id
_entity.type
_entity.pdbx_description
1 polymer ?
#
loop_
_entity_poly.entity_id
_entity_poly.type
_entity_poly.pdbx_seq_one_letter_code
_entity_poly.pdbx_strand_id
1 'polypeptide(L)'
;EDSHLGDFIEDHDAPAPAEAASFRLLKEQLEEVLDTLTPREERVLRLRFGLEDGRARTLEEVGQVFGVTRERIRQIEAKALRKLRHPSRSKKLKDFLD
;
A
#
# COMPACT_ATOMS: atom_id res chain seq x y z
N GLU A 1 20.80 10.12 42.10
CA GLU A 1 19.67 10.49 41.23
C GLU A 1 20.23 11.42 40.17
N ASP A 2 20.75 10.86 39.07
CA ASP A 2 21.35 11.62 37.98
C ASP A 2 20.47 11.42 36.74
N SER A 3 19.43 12.22 36.60
CA SER A 3 18.69 12.34 35.35
C SER A 3 19.38 13.40 34.51
N HIS A 4 20.03 12.97 33.42
CA HIS A 4 20.70 13.85 32.48
C HIS A 4 19.66 14.45 31.52
N LEU A 5 19.90 15.69 31.07
CA LEU A 5 19.04 16.43 30.11
C LEU A 5 18.72 15.65 28.82
N GLY A 6 19.52 14.62 28.49
CA GLY A 6 19.30 13.71 27.37
C GLY A 6 18.18 12.68 27.57
N ASP A 7 17.75 12.40 28.81
CA ASP A 7 16.67 11.44 29.10
C ASP A 7 15.26 12.00 28.85
N PHE A 8 15.15 13.30 28.50
CA PHE A 8 13.89 14.00 28.23
C PHE A 8 13.73 14.44 26.77
N ILE A 9 14.65 14.04 25.89
CA ILE A 9 14.51 14.35 24.46
C ILE A 9 13.54 13.32 23.87
N GLU A 10 12.28 13.73 23.75
CA GLU A 10 11.26 13.00 23.03
C GLU A 10 11.67 12.94 21.55
N ASP A 11 11.90 11.73 21.04
CA ASP A 11 12.18 11.51 19.62
C ASP A 11 10.88 11.71 18.85
N HIS A 12 10.63 12.95 18.44
CA HIS A 12 9.44 13.33 17.67
C HIS A 12 9.41 12.73 16.26
N ASP A 13 10.51 12.15 15.78
CA ASP A 13 10.60 11.47 14.48
C ASP A 13 10.29 9.97 14.59
N ALA A 14 10.31 9.41 15.80
CA ALA A 14 9.92 8.02 16.03
C ALA A 14 8.38 7.90 16.08
N PRO A 15 7.75 7.11 15.18
CA PRO A 15 6.31 6.91 15.24
C PRO A 15 5.93 6.30 16.59
N ALA A 16 4.85 6.81 17.18
CA ALA A 16 4.40 6.27 18.46
C ALA A 16 4.14 4.76 18.33
N PRO A 17 4.41 3.94 19.36
CA PRO A 17 4.22 2.49 19.26
C PRO A 17 2.82 2.07 18.77
N ALA A 18 1.78 2.85 19.10
CA ALA A 18 0.42 2.68 18.61
C ALA A 18 0.30 2.93 17.10
N GLU A 19 0.92 4.00 16.57
CA GLU A 19 0.95 4.31 15.14
C GLU A 19 1.70 3.23 14.35
N ALA A 20 2.85 2.79 14.87
CA ALA A 20 3.63 1.71 14.26
C ALA A 20 2.88 0.36 14.26
N ALA A 21 2.03 0.10 15.24
CA ALA A 21 1.15 -1.08 15.26
C ALA A 21 0.00 -0.95 14.25
N SER A 22 -0.67 0.20 14.21
CA SER A 22 -1.74 0.48 13.24
C SER A 22 -1.26 0.40 11.79
N PHE A 23 -0.08 0.95 11.49
CA PHE A 23 0.52 0.87 10.17
C PHE A 23 0.84 -0.57 9.75
N ARG A 24 1.36 -1.39 10.68
CA ARG A 24 1.60 -2.82 10.41
C ARG A 24 0.30 -3.56 10.11
N LEU A 25 -0.74 -3.33 10.90
CA LEU A 25 -2.05 -3.97 10.70
C LEU A 25 -2.67 -3.56 9.35
N LEU A 26 -2.59 -2.27 8.99
CA LEU A 26 -3.02 -1.78 7.69
C LEU A 26 -2.27 -2.48 6.55
N LYS A 27 -0.95 -2.62 6.67
CA LYS A 27 -0.13 -3.29 5.66
C LYS A 27 -0.54 -4.76 5.50
N GLU A 28 -0.72 -5.49 6.59
CA GLU A 28 -1.16 -6.89 6.55
C GLU A 28 -2.51 -7.05 5.84
N GLN A 29 -3.49 -6.20 6.16
CA GLN A 29 -4.78 -6.24 5.50
C GLN A 29 -4.73 -5.84 4.03
N LEU A 30 -3.86 -4.89 3.68
CA LEU A 30 -3.64 -4.51 2.29
C LEU A 30 -3.10 -5.71 1.49
N GLU A 31 -2.11 -6.43 2.03
CA GLU A 31 -1.57 -7.65 1.41
C GLU A 31 -2.67 -8.71 1.23
N GLU A 32 -3.46 -9.01 2.26
CA GLU A 32 -4.57 -9.96 2.15
C GLU A 32 -5.56 -9.61 1.04
N VAL A 33 -5.84 -8.31 0.87
CA VAL A 33 -6.78 -7.82 -0.14
C VAL A 33 -6.18 -7.91 -1.54
N LEU A 34 -4.89 -7.60 -1.68
CA LEU A 34 -4.14 -7.74 -2.93
C LEU A 34 -4.06 -9.20 -3.39
N ASP A 35 -3.89 -10.14 -2.47
CA ASP A 35 -3.86 -11.59 -2.75
C ASP A 35 -5.18 -12.12 -3.35
N THR A 36 -6.28 -11.37 -3.20
CA THR A 36 -7.57 -11.73 -3.83
C THR A 36 -7.69 -11.32 -5.30
N LEU A 37 -6.71 -10.59 -5.82
CA LEU A 37 -6.63 -10.21 -7.22
C LEU A 37 -5.96 -11.31 -8.04
N THR A 38 -5.99 -11.18 -9.37
CA THR A 38 -5.15 -12.09 -10.19
C THR A 38 -3.68 -11.69 -10.06
N PRO A 39 -2.71 -12.62 -10.22
CA PRO A 39 -1.28 -12.28 -10.08
C PRO A 39 -0.82 -11.12 -10.99
N ARG A 40 -1.48 -10.96 -12.14
CA ARG A 40 -1.21 -9.85 -13.07
C ARG A 40 -1.80 -8.52 -12.58
N GLU A 41 -3.00 -8.52 -12.02
CA GLU A 41 -3.63 -7.32 -11.45
C GLU A 41 -2.85 -6.84 -10.22
N GLU A 42 -2.56 -7.76 -9.31
CA GLU A 42 -1.75 -7.52 -8.10
C GLU A 42 -0.41 -6.89 -8.44
N ARG A 43 0.37 -7.51 -9.35
CA ARG A 43 1.69 -7.01 -9.74
C ARG A 43 1.63 -5.65 -10.43
N VAL A 44 0.58 -5.37 -11.19
CA VAL A 44 0.35 -4.03 -11.76
C VAL A 44 0.13 -2.99 -10.66
N LEU A 45 -0.68 -3.30 -9.64
CA LEU A 45 -0.93 -2.38 -8.52
C LEU A 45 0.32 -2.19 -7.64
N ARG A 46 1.03 -3.27 -7.29
CA ARG A 46 2.28 -3.20 -6.50
C ARG A 46 3.30 -2.26 -7.16
N LEU A 47 3.48 -2.38 -8.47
CA LEU A 47 4.39 -1.52 -9.23
C LEU A 47 3.86 -0.09 -9.43
N ARG A 48 2.56 0.09 -9.67
CA ARG A 48 1.97 1.43 -9.84
C ARG A 48 2.09 2.28 -8.59
N PHE A 49 1.88 1.68 -7.42
CA PHE A 49 1.83 2.39 -6.15
C PHE A 49 3.10 2.24 -5.31
N GLY A 50 4.13 1.53 -5.81
CA GLY A 50 5.39 1.34 -5.11
C GLY A 50 5.23 0.53 -3.82
N LEU A 51 4.32 -0.44 -3.79
CA LEU A 51 4.03 -1.22 -2.58
C LEU A 51 5.14 -2.22 -2.22
N GLU A 52 6.07 -2.45 -3.14
CA GLU A 52 7.20 -3.38 -2.97
C GLU A 52 8.53 -2.64 -2.75
N ASP A 53 8.84 -1.66 -3.60
CA ASP A 53 10.13 -0.94 -3.61
C ASP A 53 10.03 0.53 -3.15
N GLY A 54 8.83 0.97 -2.72
CA GLY A 54 8.56 2.36 -2.33
C GLY A 54 8.52 3.35 -3.49
N ARG A 55 8.65 2.88 -4.75
CA ARG A 55 8.72 3.76 -5.93
C ARG A 55 7.50 3.54 -6.81
N ALA A 56 6.59 4.51 -6.77
CA ALA A 56 5.46 4.54 -7.67
C ALA A 56 5.93 4.69 -9.12
N ARG A 57 5.35 3.89 -10.02
CA ARG A 57 5.63 3.92 -11.46
C ARG A 57 4.46 4.50 -12.22
N THR A 58 4.74 5.09 -13.37
CA THR A 58 3.71 5.56 -14.31
C THR A 58 3.08 4.39 -15.07
N LEU A 59 1.91 4.60 -15.67
CA LEU A 59 1.26 3.60 -16.52
C LEU A 59 2.14 3.16 -17.69
N GLU A 60 2.98 4.06 -18.20
CA GLU A 60 3.88 3.78 -19.31
C GLU A 60 5.06 2.92 -18.87
N GLU A 61 5.72 3.25 -17.76
CA GLU A 61 6.80 2.43 -17.19
C GLU A 61 6.33 1.03 -16.84
N VAL A 62 5.14 0.91 -16.24
CA VAL A 62 4.54 -0.41 -15.98
C VAL A 62 4.20 -1.11 -17.30
N GLY A 63 3.74 -0.38 -18.32
CA GLY A 63 3.50 -0.92 -19.66
C GLY A 63 4.77 -1.57 -20.25
N GLN A 64 5.91 -0.88 -20.14
CA GLN A 64 7.21 -1.39 -20.58
C GLN A 64 7.60 -2.68 -19.86
N VAL A 65 7.46 -2.73 -18.53
CA VAL A 65 7.77 -3.94 -17.72
C VAL A 65 6.92 -5.14 -18.14
N PHE A 66 5.65 -4.92 -18.50
CA PHE A 66 4.72 -5.98 -18.89
C PHE A 66 4.66 -6.26 -20.40
N GLY A 67 5.42 -5.52 -21.22
CA GLY A 67 5.39 -5.62 -22.68
C GLY A 67 4.01 -5.30 -23.28
N VAL A 68 3.26 -4.36 -22.69
CA VAL A 68 1.91 -3.98 -23.14
C VAL A 68 1.76 -2.46 -23.21
N THR A 69 0.71 -2.02 -23.91
CA THR A 69 0.43 -0.58 -24.05
C THR A 69 0.04 0.06 -22.72
N ARG A 70 0.28 1.36 -22.60
CA ARG A 70 -0.18 2.20 -21.48
C ARG A 70 -1.68 2.03 -21.21
N GLU A 71 -2.51 2.04 -22.25
CA GLU A 71 -3.96 1.88 -22.13
C GLU A 71 -4.34 0.51 -21.58
N ARG A 72 -3.57 -0.55 -21.93
CA ARG A 72 -3.80 -1.87 -21.37
C ARG A 72 -3.54 -1.90 -19.86
N ILE A 73 -2.50 -1.22 -19.38
CA ILE A 73 -2.25 -1.08 -17.93
C ILE A 73 -3.39 -0.30 -17.26
N ARG A 74 -3.85 0.80 -17.86
CA ARG A 74 -4.99 1.58 -17.34
C ARG A 74 -6.25 0.73 -17.17
N GLN A 75 -6.56 -0.14 -18.14
CA GLN A 75 -7.69 -1.06 -18.06
C GLN A 75 -7.53 -2.08 -16.93
N ILE A 76 -6.34 -2.64 -16.76
CA ILE A 76 -6.04 -3.59 -15.68
C ILE A 76 -6.20 -2.91 -14.32
N GLU A 77 -5.62 -1.72 -14.15
CA GLU A 77 -5.73 -0.92 -12.93
C GLU A 77 -7.20 -0.62 -12.60
N ALA A 78 -7.97 -0.09 -13.55
CA ALA A 78 -9.38 0.21 -13.36
C ALA A 78 -10.20 -1.04 -12.96
N LYS A 79 -9.91 -2.19 -13.59
CA LYS A 79 -10.56 -3.46 -13.26
C LYS A 79 -10.21 -3.93 -11.85
N ALA A 80 -8.94 -3.84 -11.46
CA ALA A 80 -8.46 -4.22 -10.14
C ALA A 80 -9.06 -3.31 -9.05
N LEU A 81 -8.98 -1.98 -9.23
CA LEU A 81 -9.59 -1.01 -8.31
C LEU A 81 -11.10 -1.23 -8.15
N ARG A 82 -11.81 -1.57 -9.24
CA ARG A 82 -13.23 -1.91 -9.16
C ARG A 82 -13.48 -3.15 -8.29
N LYS A 83 -12.62 -4.17 -8.36
CA LYS A 83 -12.71 -5.36 -7.49
C LYS A 83 -12.45 -5.00 -6.03
N LEU A 84 -11.46 -4.15 -5.77
CA LEU A 84 -11.10 -3.70 -4.41
C LEU A 84 -12.22 -2.86 -3.78
N ARG A 85 -12.92 -2.03 -4.56
CA ARG A 85 -14.06 -1.23 -4.09
C ARG A 85 -15.30 -2.04 -3.76
N HIS A 86 -15.39 -3.31 -4.16
CA HIS A 86 -16.55 -4.15 -3.87
C HIS A 86 -16.71 -4.35 -2.35
N PRO A 87 -17.94 -4.26 -1.78
CA PRO A 87 -18.16 -4.31 -0.33
C PRO A 87 -17.53 -5.52 0.37
N SER A 88 -17.47 -6.67 -0.30
CA SER A 88 -16.85 -7.88 0.26
C SER A 88 -15.35 -7.74 0.53
N ARG A 89 -14.65 -6.83 -0.16
CA ARG A 89 -13.22 -6.56 0.01
C ARG A 89 -12.98 -5.23 0.72
N SER A 90 -13.72 -4.18 0.36
CA SER A 90 -13.54 -2.84 0.93
C SER A 90 -13.92 -2.74 2.40
N LYS A 91 -14.78 -3.63 2.92
CA LYS A 91 -15.10 -3.66 4.36
C LYS A 91 -13.87 -3.92 5.23
N LYS A 92 -12.89 -4.69 4.75
CA LYS A 92 -11.63 -4.92 5.48
C LYS A 92 -10.83 -3.62 5.64
N LEU A 93 -10.72 -2.84 4.57
CA LEU A 93 -9.91 -1.61 4.54
C LEU A 93 -10.62 -0.37 5.09
N LYS A 94 -11.94 -0.41 5.23
CA LYS A 94 -12.74 0.75 5.67
C LYS A 94 -12.40 1.21 7.08
N ASP A 95 -12.10 0.28 7.98
CA ASP A 95 -11.83 0.56 9.39
C ASP A 95 -10.51 1.36 9.59
N PHE A 96 -9.74 1.60 8.52
CA PHE A 96 -8.49 2.37 8.52
C PHE A 96 -8.60 3.72 7.81
N LEU A 97 -9.79 4.07 7.30
CA LEU A 97 -10.04 5.32 6.58
C LEU A 97 -10.81 6.37 7.42
N ASP A 98 -11.13 6.04 8.68
CA ASP A 98 -11.82 6.90 9.65
C ASP A 98 -10.83 7.60 10.59
#